data_AF-A0A969UNX4-F1
#
_entry.id   AF-A0A969UNX4-F1
#
_cell.length_a   1.000
_cell.length_b   1.000
_cell.length_c   1.000
_cell.angle_alpha   90.00
_cell.angle_beta   90.00
_cell.angle_gamma   90.00
#
_symmetry.space_group_name_H-M   'P 1'
#
loop_
_entity.id
_entity.type
_entity.pdbx_description
1 polymer ?
#
loop_
_entity_poly.entity_id
_entity_poly.type
_entity_poly.pdbx_seq_one_letter_code
_entity_poly.pdbx_strand_id
1 'polypeptide(L)' 'MTREKWLRVRLSDEEYERLKDYAKSTDRQISEVIRNYIKRLPRKPEDGSR' A
#
# COMPACT_ATOMS: atom_id res chain seq x y z
N MET A 1 -6.98 -2.58 -15.67
CA MET A 1 -8.10 -2.38 -14.72
C MET A 1 -7.96 -1.00 -14.10
N THR A 2 -9.02 -0.19 -14.19
CA THR A 2 -9.08 1.14 -13.57
C THR A 2 -9.12 0.99 -12.04
N ARG A 3 -8.44 1.89 -11.32
CA ARG A 3 -8.42 1.90 -9.84
C ARG A 3 -9.50 2.87 -9.37
N GLU A 4 -10.60 2.34 -8.84
CA GLU A 4 -11.79 3.14 -8.51
C GLU A 4 -11.96 3.41 -7.01
N LYS A 5 -11.25 2.66 -6.16
CA LYS A 5 -11.37 2.75 -4.70
C LYS A 5 -10.31 3.68 -4.10
N TRP A 6 -10.71 4.47 -3.12
CA TRP A 6 -9.85 5.37 -2.36
C TRP A 6 -9.51 4.79 -0.99
N LEU A 7 -8.27 5.00 -0.54
CA LEU A 7 -7.80 4.63 0.79
C LEU A 7 -7.37 5.92 1.50
N ARG A 8 -8.08 6.28 2.57
CA ARG A 8 -7.73 7.40 3.44
C ARG A 8 -7.27 6.85 4.78
N VAL A 9 -6.04 7.13 5.17
CA VAL A 9 -5.45 6.66 6.43
C VAL A 9 -5.04 7.87 7.25
N ARG A 10 -5.35 7.86 8.55
CA ARG A 10 -4.79 8.84 9.48
C ARG A 10 -3.45 8.32 9.95
N LEU A 11 -2.42 9.15 9.83
CA LEU A 11 -1.06 8.86 10.25
C LEU A 11 -0.64 9.94 11.23
N SER A 12 0.20 9.58 12.18
CA SER A 12 1.03 10.52 12.92
C SER A 12 2.09 11.15 12.00
N ASP A 13 2.67 12.26 12.45
CA ASP A 13 3.74 12.94 11.70
C ASP A 13 4.96 12.01 11.49
N GLU A 14 5.32 11.22 12.51
CA GLU A 14 6.42 10.25 12.43
C GLU A 14 6.15 9.18 11.36
N GLU A 15 4.95 8.60 11.33
CA GLU A 15 4.57 7.60 10.33
C GLU A 15 4.58 8.18 8.92
N TYR A 16 4.11 9.42 8.76
CA TYR A 16 4.08 10.07 7.46
C TYR A 16 5.48 10.40 6.94
N GLU A 17 6.37 10.95 7.77
CA GLU A 17 7.75 11.24 7.38
C GLU A 17 8.51 9.95 7.06
N ARG A 18 8.34 8.89 7.87
CA ARG A 18 8.95 7.58 7.56
C ARG A 18 8.49 7.02 6.21
N LEU A 19 7.20 7.15 5.89
CA LEU A 19 6.64 6.69 4.62
C LEU A 19 7.19 7.50 3.42
N LYS A 20 7.33 8.81 3.61
CA LYS A 20 7.86 9.76 2.63
C LYS A 20 9.36 9.53 2.38
N ASP A 21 10.15 9.30 3.42
CA ASP A 21 11.57 9.01 3.30
C ASP A 21 11.81 7.68 2.59
N TYR A 22 11.03 6.64 2.91
CA TYR A 22 11.09 5.38 2.18
C TYR A 22 10.74 5.55 0.70
N ALA A 23 9.67 6.30 0.40
CA ALA A 23 9.26 6.61 -0.96
C ALA A 23 10.37 7.33 -1.74
N LYS A 24 11.01 8.35 -1.16
CA LYS A 24 12.16 9.06 -1.74
C LYS A 24 13.35 8.12 -1.97
N SER A 25 13.72 7.31 -0.97
CA SER A 25 14.88 6.41 -1.05
C SER A 25 14.75 5.33 -2.13
N THR A 26 13.51 5.03 -2.53
CA THR A 26 13.21 4.01 -3.55
C THR A 26 12.76 4.60 -4.89
N ASP A 27 12.85 5.93 -5.04
CA ASP A 27 12.38 6.71 -6.19
C ASP A 27 10.95 6.33 -6.62
N ARG A 28 10.05 6.29 -5.63
CA ARG A 28 8.65 5.86 -5.79
C ARG A 28 7.71 6.86 -5.17
N GLN A 29 6.48 6.87 -5.67
CA GLN A 29 5.41 7.58 -4.97
C GLN A 29 4.93 6.77 -3.76
N ILE A 30 4.46 7.47 -2.72
CA ILE A 30 3.82 6.83 -1.54
C ILE A 30 2.73 5.84 -1.98
N SER A 31 1.93 6.19 -2.99
CA SER A 31 0.89 5.31 -3.51
C SER A 31 1.45 3.98 -4.03
N GLU A 32 2.63 3.98 -4.64
CA GLU A 32 3.30 2.77 -5.13
C GLU A 32 3.88 1.93 -4.01
N VAL A 33 4.39 2.57 -2.95
CA VAL A 33 4.83 1.88 -1.73
C VAL A 33 3.67 1.07 -1.15
N ILE A 34 2.52 1.72 -0.94
CA ILE A 34 1.31 1.05 -0.42
C ILE A 34 0.84 -0.06 -1.35
N ARG A 35 0.79 0.18 -2.67
CA ARG A 35 0.39 -0.83 -3.67
C ARG A 35 1.32 -2.04 -3.66
N ASN A 36 2.63 -1.82 -3.55
CA ASN A 36 3.61 -2.91 -3.47
C ASN A 36 3.45 -3.70 -2.18
N TYR A 37 3.13 -3.03 -1.08
CA TYR A 37 2.80 -3.72 0.17
C TYR A 37 1.55 -4.60 0.02
N ILE A 38 0.48 -4.08 -0.58
CA ILE A 38 -0.76 -4.84 -0.86
C ILE A 38 -0.47 -6.09 -1.71
N LYS A 39 0.41 -5.99 -2.73
CA LYS A 39 0.80 -7.14 -3.57
C LYS A 39 1.50 -8.26 -2.80
N ARG A 40 2.14 -7.95 -1.67
CA ARG A 40 2.83 -8.92 -0.81
C ARG A 40 1.91 -9.60 0.20
N LEU A 41 0.70 -9.06 0.40
CA LEU A 41 -0.28 -9.69 1.27
C LEU A 41 -0.64 -11.07 0.71
N PRO A 42 -0.84 -12.08 1.58
CA PRO A 42 -1.28 -13.39 1.12
C PRO A 42 -2.57 -13.21 0.34
N ARG A 43 -2.62 -13.74 -0.88
CA ARG A 43 -3.90 -13.89 -1.57
C ARG A 43 -4.73 -14.79 -0.69
N LYS A 44 -5.93 -14.34 -0.32
CA LYS A 44 -6.91 -15.21 0.33
C LYS A 44 -6.96 -16.49 -0.51
N PRO A 45 -6.86 -17.70 0.07
CA PRO A 45 -7.16 -18.90 -0.69
C PRO A 45 -8.52 -18.65 -1.32
N GLU A 46 -8.61 -18.82 -2.63
CA GLU A 46 -9.90 -18.80 -3.31
C GLU A 46 -10.79 -19.72 -2.51
N ASP A 47 -11.94 -19.21 -2.09
CA ASP A 47 -12.92 -19.94 -1.30
C ASP A 47 -13.43 -21.08 -2.20
N GLY A 48 -12.64 -22.16 -2.23
CA GLY A 48 -12.99 -23.45 -2.76
C GLY A 48 -13.90 -24.13 -1.75
N SER A 49 -15.04 -23.51 -1.47
CA SER A 49 -16.20 -24.20 -0.95
C SER A 49 -16.63 -25.20 -2.02
N ARG A 50 -16.03 -26.39 -1.96
CA ARG A 50 -16.52 -27.63 -2.55
C ARG A 50 -17.67 -28.17 -1.72
#